data_AF-A0A2S0WLU4-F1
#
_entry.id   AF-A0A2S0WLU4-F1
#
_cell.length_a   1.000
_cell.length_b   1.000
_cell.length_c   1.000
_cell.angle_alpha   90.00
_cell.angle_beta   90.00
_cell.angle_gamma   90.00
#
_symmetry.space_group_name_H-M   'P 1'
#
loop_
_entity.id
_entity.type
_entity.pdbx_description
1 polymer ?
#
loop_
_entity_poly.entity_id
_entity_poly.type
_entity_poly.pdbx_seq_one_letter_code
_entity_poly.pdbx_strand_id
1 'polypeptide(L)'
;MTVTGLVATTTTSASAHGTHHSRSHASKGYTQVVVAPAVYDLVTTAGITPAPLNGATAAPYKGTLAARFPITAYRLRGLQIRHTGGISLTAGSSTISLSNFNIDLARGRVSGVVSGTVGDVGRVDLFKIRASDRAGLGLVRLTLTNTAAGALNTTFGVDAFAENATFGYATPRPFGR
;
A
#
# COMPACT_ATOMS: atom_id res chain seq x y z
N MET A 1 66.08 26.88 -15.77
CA MET A 1 64.79 27.22 -15.15
C MET A 1 63.79 27.38 -16.30
N THR A 2 63.11 26.33 -16.79
CA THR A 2 61.78 25.80 -16.36
C THR A 2 60.78 26.93 -16.10
N VAL A 3 59.57 27.02 -16.68
CA VAL A 3 58.45 26.07 -16.91
C VAL A 3 57.58 26.67 -18.05
N THR A 4 56.81 25.95 -18.90
CA THR A 4 55.33 25.73 -18.80
C THR A 4 54.79 25.71 -20.26
N GLY A 5 53.81 24.94 -20.72
CA GLY A 5 52.94 23.94 -20.10
C GLY A 5 51.89 23.50 -21.14
N LEU A 6 51.55 22.22 -21.08
CA LEU A 6 50.53 21.50 -21.84
C LEU A 6 49.13 22.08 -21.54
N VAL A 7 48.36 22.48 -22.56
CA VAL A 7 46.94 22.84 -22.38
C VAL A 7 46.09 21.63 -22.76
N ALA A 8 45.53 20.99 -21.74
CA ALA A 8 44.56 19.91 -21.84
C ALA A 8 43.17 20.47 -22.22
N THR A 9 42.52 19.85 -23.20
CA THR A 9 41.11 20.08 -23.51
C THR A 9 40.24 19.31 -22.54
N THR A 10 39.64 20.00 -21.57
CA THR A 10 38.63 19.40 -20.69
C THR A 10 37.28 19.40 -21.40
N THR A 11 36.84 18.23 -21.82
CA THR A 11 35.44 17.99 -22.18
C THR A 11 34.58 18.19 -20.94
N THR A 12 33.79 19.26 -20.92
CA THR A 12 32.81 19.49 -19.85
C THR A 12 31.66 18.52 -20.07
N SER A 13 31.56 17.47 -19.26
CA SER A 13 30.38 16.58 -19.23
C SER A 13 29.19 17.42 -18.78
N ALA A 14 28.29 17.72 -19.71
CA ALA A 14 27.00 18.32 -19.40
C ALA A 14 26.26 17.38 -18.43
N SER A 15 26.11 17.83 -17.18
CA SER A 15 25.26 17.17 -16.20
C SER A 15 23.81 17.34 -16.65
N ALA A 16 23.31 16.37 -17.41
CA ALA A 16 21.89 16.25 -17.66
C ALA A 16 21.22 15.89 -16.33
N HIS A 17 20.79 16.93 -15.60
CA HIS A 17 19.90 16.81 -14.46
C HIS A 17 18.55 16.34 -14.99
N GLY A 18 18.46 15.04 -15.26
CA GLY A 18 17.21 14.38 -15.57
C GLY A 18 16.34 14.47 -14.34
N THR A 19 15.52 15.51 -14.26
CA THR A 19 14.37 15.56 -13.36
C THR A 19 13.59 14.27 -13.58
N HIS A 20 13.72 13.33 -12.65
CA HIS A 20 12.85 12.17 -12.55
C HIS A 20 11.46 12.72 -12.30
N HIS A 21 10.74 13.04 -13.38
CA HIS A 21 9.30 13.20 -13.37
C HIS A 21 8.78 11.82 -12.99
N SER A 22 8.67 11.57 -11.69
CA SER A 22 7.82 10.54 -11.17
C SER A 22 6.50 10.78 -11.88
N ARG A 23 6.14 9.86 -12.79
CA ARG A 23 4.89 9.90 -13.54
C ARG A 23 3.78 9.75 -12.51
N SER A 24 3.43 10.87 -11.90
CA SER A 24 2.25 11.07 -11.10
C SER A 24 1.11 10.77 -12.05
N HIS A 25 0.65 9.51 -12.03
CA HIS A 25 -0.60 9.17 -12.66
C HIS A 25 -1.63 10.08 -11.99
N ALA A 26 -2.24 10.98 -12.77
CA ALA A 26 -3.23 11.90 -12.24
C ALA A 26 -4.27 11.10 -11.45
N SER A 27 -4.29 11.30 -10.13
CA SER A 27 -5.17 10.56 -9.25
C SER A 27 -6.62 10.98 -9.55
N LYS A 28 -7.49 9.99 -9.73
CA LYS A 28 -8.92 10.17 -10.06
C LYS A 28 -9.82 10.16 -8.82
N GLY A 29 -9.21 10.38 -7.65
CA GLY A 29 -9.79 10.14 -6.33
C GLY A 29 -8.90 9.26 -5.47
N TYR A 30 -9.44 8.78 -4.36
CA TYR A 30 -8.76 7.85 -3.47
C TYR A 30 -9.74 6.83 -2.92
N THR A 31 -9.23 5.69 -2.47
CA THR A 31 -9.97 4.78 -1.59
C THR A 31 -9.45 4.95 -0.18
N GLN A 32 -10.34 5.28 0.74
CA GLN A 32 -10.02 5.29 2.16
C GLN A 32 -10.27 3.90 2.73
N VAL A 33 -9.30 3.37 3.45
CA VAL A 33 -9.40 2.14 4.22
C VAL A 33 -9.18 2.48 5.68
N VAL A 34 -10.21 2.29 6.50
CA VAL A 34 -10.13 2.42 7.96
C VAL A 34 -9.79 1.05 8.53
N VAL A 35 -8.68 0.95 9.26
CA VAL A 35 -8.28 -0.27 9.93
C VAL A 35 -9.32 -0.63 10.98
N ALA A 36 -9.66 -1.91 11.11
CA ALA A 36 -10.60 -2.33 12.15
C ALA A 36 -9.98 -2.05 13.53
N PRO A 37 -10.73 -1.51 14.51
CA PRO A 37 -10.17 -1.17 15.82
C PRO A 37 -9.40 -2.34 16.48
N ALA A 38 -9.98 -3.54 16.48
CA ALA A 38 -9.33 -4.74 17.02
C ALA A 38 -8.01 -5.10 16.30
N VAL A 39 -7.91 -4.82 15.00
CA VAL A 39 -6.66 -5.04 14.24
C VAL A 39 -5.64 -3.96 14.57
N TYR A 40 -6.07 -2.71 14.73
CA TYR A 40 -5.19 -1.63 15.14
C TYR A 40 -4.61 -1.88 16.54
N ASP A 41 -5.43 -2.34 17.49
CA ASP A 41 -4.99 -2.70 18.83
C ASP A 41 -4.01 -3.87 18.82
N LEU A 42 -4.27 -4.89 18.00
CA LEU A 42 -3.37 -6.04 17.79
C LEU A 42 -2.03 -5.59 17.19
N VAL A 43 -2.07 -4.80 16.13
CA VAL A 43 -0.89 -4.29 15.42
C VAL A 43 -0.03 -3.43 16.34
N THR A 44 -0.65 -2.54 17.13
CA THR A 44 0.06 -1.71 18.11
C THR A 44 0.64 -2.53 19.27
N THR A 45 -0.11 -3.51 19.80
CA THR A 45 0.36 -4.41 20.86
C THR A 45 1.51 -5.30 20.37
N ALA A 46 1.46 -5.74 19.12
CA ALA A 46 2.52 -6.53 18.48
C ALA A 46 3.75 -5.68 18.07
N GLY A 47 3.74 -4.37 18.30
CA GLY A 47 4.82 -3.47 17.90
C GLY A 47 4.95 -3.30 16.38
N ILE A 48 3.92 -3.66 15.62
CA ILE A 48 3.88 -3.49 14.18
C ILE A 48 3.52 -2.03 13.87
N THR A 49 4.41 -1.34 13.19
CA THR A 49 4.25 0.06 12.80
C THR A 49 3.84 0.16 11.33
N PRO A 50 2.63 0.64 11.01
CA PRO A 50 2.23 0.92 9.64
C PRO A 50 2.83 2.23 9.13
N ALA A 51 3.36 2.22 7.91
CA ALA A 51 3.80 3.41 7.20
C ALA A 51 3.29 3.44 5.75
N PRO A 52 2.78 4.58 5.26
CA PRO A 52 2.30 4.68 3.88
C PRO A 52 3.46 4.70 2.87
N LEU A 53 3.22 4.15 1.68
CA LEU A 53 4.18 4.09 0.58
C LEU A 53 3.65 4.78 -0.67
N ASN A 54 4.56 5.31 -1.50
CA ASN A 54 4.32 5.72 -2.89
C ASN A 54 3.06 6.59 -3.10
N GLY A 55 2.91 7.66 -2.30
CA GLY A 55 1.79 8.61 -2.40
C GLY A 55 0.51 8.17 -1.70
N ALA A 56 0.49 7.00 -1.06
CA ALA A 56 -0.50 6.74 -0.02
C ALA A 56 -0.30 7.69 1.16
N THR A 57 -1.35 7.92 1.93
CA THR A 57 -1.27 8.65 3.20
C THR A 57 -1.97 7.85 4.28
N ALA A 58 -1.55 8.01 5.52
CA ALA A 58 -2.20 7.38 6.67
C ALA A 58 -2.31 8.42 7.79
N ALA A 59 -3.47 8.49 8.44
CA ALA A 59 -3.74 9.42 9.52
C ALA A 59 -4.67 8.80 10.57
N PRO A 60 -4.60 9.26 11.83
CA PRO A 60 -5.57 8.87 12.85
C PRO A 60 -7.00 9.17 12.41
N TYR A 61 -7.93 8.25 12.69
CA TYR A 61 -9.33 8.36 12.33
C TYR A 61 -10.20 7.60 13.32
N LYS A 62 -11.10 8.30 14.03
CA LYS A 62 -12.08 7.70 14.96
C LYS A 62 -11.47 6.66 15.93
N GLY A 63 -10.32 6.98 16.53
CA GLY A 63 -9.63 6.09 17.47
C GLY A 63 -8.87 4.93 16.83
N THR A 64 -8.69 4.94 15.51
CA THR A 64 -7.88 3.97 14.77
C THR A 64 -7.09 4.68 13.66
N LEU A 65 -6.66 3.97 12.62
CA LEU A 65 -5.93 4.49 11.47
C LEU A 65 -6.79 4.45 10.21
N ALA A 66 -6.77 5.52 9.42
CA ALA A 66 -7.29 5.53 8.05
C ALA A 66 -6.15 5.74 7.05
N ALA A 67 -5.99 4.80 6.14
CA ALA A 67 -5.09 4.90 5.00
C ALA A 67 -5.87 5.34 3.75
N ARG A 68 -5.31 6.27 2.98
CA ARG A 68 -5.86 6.72 1.69
C ARG A 68 -4.93 6.27 0.58
N PHE A 69 -5.47 5.51 -0.36
CA PHE A 69 -4.76 5.00 -1.52
C PHE A 69 -5.27 5.70 -2.78
N PRO A 70 -4.41 6.45 -3.51
CA PRO A 70 -4.81 7.11 -4.74
C PRO A 70 -5.35 6.13 -5.79
N ILE A 71 -6.47 6.49 -6.41
CA ILE A 71 -7.05 5.73 -7.52
C ILE A 71 -6.44 6.25 -8.82
N THR A 72 -5.87 5.36 -9.62
CA THR A 72 -5.26 5.74 -10.91
C THR A 72 -6.13 5.40 -12.10
N ALA A 73 -6.93 4.35 -12.02
CA ALA A 73 -7.80 3.96 -13.12
C ALA A 73 -9.04 3.19 -12.66
N TYR A 74 -10.11 3.36 -13.44
CA TYR A 74 -11.31 2.52 -13.41
C TYR A 74 -11.37 1.73 -14.72
N ARG A 75 -11.55 0.42 -14.64
CA ARG A 75 -11.79 -0.45 -15.79
C ARG A 75 -13.21 -0.99 -15.70
N LEU A 76 -14.12 -0.39 -16.46
CA LEU A 76 -15.52 -0.81 -16.52
C LEU A 76 -15.61 -2.25 -17.07
N ARG A 77 -14.84 -2.54 -18.12
CA ARG A 77 -14.68 -3.91 -18.63
C ARG A 77 -13.81 -4.70 -17.64
N GLY A 78 -14.44 -5.59 -16.88
CA GLY A 78 -13.82 -6.38 -15.81
C GLY A 78 -14.09 -5.85 -14.39
N LEU A 79 -14.80 -4.71 -14.25
CA LEU A 79 -15.19 -4.11 -12.96
C LEU A 79 -14.01 -3.94 -11.99
N GLN A 80 -12.92 -3.34 -12.46
CA GLN A 80 -11.70 -3.17 -11.66
C GLN A 80 -11.40 -1.71 -11.30
N ILE A 81 -10.84 -1.50 -10.12
CA ILE A 81 -10.32 -0.20 -9.66
C ILE A 81 -8.84 -0.40 -9.33
N ARG A 82 -7.98 0.37 -10.01
CA ARG A 82 -6.52 0.31 -9.83
C ARG A 82 -6.07 1.46 -8.94
N HIS A 83 -5.14 1.14 -8.06
CA HIS A 83 -4.57 2.09 -7.11
C HIS A 83 -3.07 2.18 -7.29
N THR A 84 -2.52 3.30 -6.87
CA THR A 84 -1.10 3.45 -6.57
C THR A 84 -0.90 3.60 -5.08
N GLY A 85 0.36 3.57 -4.67
CA GLY A 85 0.71 3.60 -3.27
C GLY A 85 0.74 2.21 -2.65
N GLY A 86 0.89 2.21 -1.33
CA GLY A 86 0.99 1.01 -0.54
C GLY A 86 1.04 1.32 0.94
N ILE A 87 1.22 0.27 1.71
CA ILE A 87 1.47 0.34 3.14
C ILE A 87 2.57 -0.66 3.47
N SER A 88 3.60 -0.22 4.18
CA SER A 88 4.54 -1.10 4.85
C SER A 88 4.08 -1.32 6.28
N LEU A 89 4.28 -2.54 6.77
CA LEU A 89 4.12 -2.93 8.15
C LEU A 89 5.48 -3.41 8.63
N THR A 90 6.01 -2.78 9.69
CA THR A 90 7.35 -3.07 10.21
C THR A 90 7.28 -3.42 11.69
N ALA A 91 7.89 -4.52 12.10
CA ALA A 91 8.08 -4.87 13.51
C ALA A 91 9.52 -5.35 13.72
N GLY A 92 10.27 -4.61 14.54
CA GLY A 92 11.71 -4.86 14.71
C GLY A 92 12.45 -4.83 13.37
N SER A 93 13.10 -5.93 13.01
CA SER A 93 13.80 -6.11 11.74
C SER A 93 12.91 -6.64 10.60
N SER A 94 11.70 -7.09 10.89
CA SER A 94 10.77 -7.63 9.89
C SER A 94 9.96 -6.52 9.23
N THR A 95 9.90 -6.52 7.89
CA THR A 95 9.07 -5.59 7.12
C THR A 95 8.35 -6.31 6.00
N ILE A 96 7.05 -6.04 5.85
CA ILE A 96 6.24 -6.42 4.70
C ILE A 96 5.60 -5.18 4.09
N SER A 97 5.70 -5.05 2.78
CA SER A 97 5.17 -3.96 1.98
C SER A 97 4.08 -4.50 1.07
N LEU A 98 2.90 -3.89 1.15
CA LEU A 98 1.77 -4.19 0.28
C LEU A 98 1.53 -2.97 -0.60
N SER A 99 1.58 -3.14 -1.92
CA SER A 99 1.50 -2.03 -2.87
C SER A 99 0.69 -2.37 -4.13
N ASN A 100 0.40 -1.35 -4.93
CA ASN A 100 -0.24 -1.50 -6.25
C ASN A 100 -1.55 -2.29 -6.17
N PHE A 101 -2.43 -1.88 -5.26
CA PHE A 101 -3.70 -2.56 -5.04
C PHE A 101 -4.59 -2.53 -6.29
N ASN A 102 -5.30 -3.62 -6.52
CA ASN A 102 -6.32 -3.76 -7.55
C ASN A 102 -7.57 -4.37 -6.91
N ILE A 103 -8.65 -3.59 -6.91
CA ILE A 103 -9.98 -4.06 -6.50
C ILE A 103 -10.64 -4.69 -7.71
N ASP A 104 -11.00 -5.96 -7.62
CA ASP A 104 -11.79 -6.69 -8.58
C ASP A 104 -13.20 -6.90 -8.01
N LEU A 105 -14.15 -6.10 -8.49
CA LEU A 105 -15.53 -6.13 -8.00
C LEU A 105 -16.30 -7.34 -8.53
N ALA A 106 -15.91 -7.89 -9.69
CA ALA A 106 -16.54 -9.09 -10.24
C ALA A 106 -16.25 -10.32 -9.37
N ARG A 107 -15.02 -10.43 -8.86
CA ARG A 107 -14.61 -11.52 -7.94
C ARG A 107 -14.87 -11.18 -6.46
N GLY A 108 -15.13 -9.91 -6.15
CA GLY A 108 -15.20 -9.42 -4.77
C GLY A 108 -13.87 -9.61 -4.04
N ARG A 109 -12.75 -9.25 -4.69
CA ARG A 109 -11.39 -9.44 -4.16
C ARG A 109 -10.57 -8.17 -4.30
N VAL A 110 -9.58 -8.03 -3.43
CA VAL A 110 -8.52 -7.03 -3.55
C VAL A 110 -7.20 -7.76 -3.63
N SER A 111 -6.46 -7.55 -4.70
CA SER A 111 -5.10 -8.06 -4.87
C SER A 111 -4.08 -6.94 -4.72
N GLY A 112 -2.86 -7.29 -4.35
CA GLY A 112 -1.75 -6.35 -4.24
C GLY A 112 -0.43 -7.07 -4.43
N VAL A 113 0.61 -6.30 -4.72
CA VAL A 113 1.99 -6.79 -4.75
C VAL A 113 2.51 -6.80 -3.33
N VAL A 114 3.02 -7.95 -2.90
CA VAL A 114 3.61 -8.16 -1.59
C VAL A 114 5.10 -8.40 -1.74
N SER A 115 5.88 -7.59 -1.03
CA SER A 115 7.33 -7.69 -0.90
C SER A 115 7.74 -7.54 0.55
N GLY A 116 8.87 -8.10 0.96
CA GLY A 116 9.30 -7.97 2.35
C GLY A 116 10.66 -8.57 2.64
N THR A 117 11.05 -8.52 3.91
CA THR A 117 12.33 -9.06 4.40
C THR A 117 12.41 -10.58 4.25
N VAL A 118 11.28 -11.27 4.19
CA VAL A 118 11.18 -12.73 3.98
C VAL A 118 11.14 -13.09 2.47
N GLY A 119 11.21 -12.09 1.58
CA GLY A 119 11.22 -12.26 0.13
C GLY A 119 10.01 -11.64 -0.58
N ASP A 120 10.07 -11.64 -1.92
CA ASP A 120 9.01 -11.15 -2.79
C ASP A 120 7.99 -12.25 -3.10
N VAL A 121 6.75 -12.06 -2.65
CA VAL A 121 5.63 -13.00 -2.91
C VAL A 121 4.95 -12.67 -4.26
N GLY A 122 5.11 -11.44 -4.75
CA GLY A 122 4.48 -10.99 -5.97
C GLY A 122 3.02 -10.59 -5.78
N ARG A 123 2.20 -10.65 -6.85
CA ARG A 123 0.79 -10.25 -6.77
C ARG A 123 -0.07 -11.39 -6.25
N VAL A 124 -0.76 -11.15 -5.15
CA VAL A 124 -1.65 -12.12 -4.50
C VAL A 124 -2.99 -11.51 -4.12
N ASP A 125 -4.02 -12.35 -3.94
CA ASP A 125 -5.30 -11.94 -3.39
C ASP A 125 -5.16 -11.72 -1.88
N LEU A 126 -5.33 -10.48 -1.44
CA LEU A 126 -5.11 -10.05 -0.06
C LEU A 126 -6.39 -10.04 0.76
N PHE A 127 -7.46 -9.51 0.16
CA PHE A 127 -8.72 -9.30 0.85
C PHE A 127 -9.90 -9.81 0.04
N LYS A 128 -10.93 -10.27 0.75
CA LYS A 128 -12.27 -10.49 0.23
C LYS A 128 -13.12 -9.28 0.60
N ILE A 129 -13.98 -8.88 -0.34
CA ILE A 129 -14.93 -7.78 -0.14
C ILE A 129 -16.24 -8.37 0.36
N ARG A 130 -16.77 -7.77 1.43
CA ARG A 130 -18.03 -8.14 2.08
C ARG A 130 -18.88 -6.89 2.31
N ALA A 131 -20.17 -7.09 2.51
CA ALA A 131 -21.04 -6.03 3.00
C ALA A 131 -20.52 -5.50 4.34
N SER A 132 -20.56 -4.18 4.51
CA SER A 132 -20.12 -3.54 5.74
C SER A 132 -21.16 -3.75 6.84
N ASP A 133 -20.69 -4.10 8.04
CA ASP A 133 -21.45 -4.08 9.29
C ASP A 133 -21.21 -2.79 10.10
N ARG A 134 -20.28 -1.93 9.64
CA ARG A 134 -19.99 -0.62 10.26
C ARG A 134 -19.89 0.45 9.18
N ALA A 135 -21.05 0.90 8.69
CA ALA A 135 -21.14 1.94 7.66
C ALA A 135 -20.41 3.24 8.04
N GLY A 136 -20.30 3.55 9.34
CA GLY A 136 -19.54 4.71 9.84
C GLY A 136 -18.01 4.62 9.69
N LEU A 137 -17.46 3.44 9.40
CA LEU A 137 -16.04 3.21 9.14
C LEU A 137 -15.76 2.95 7.65
N GLY A 138 -16.72 2.39 6.92
CA GLY A 138 -16.65 2.30 5.47
C GLY A 138 -17.84 1.58 4.84
N LEU A 139 -17.96 1.71 3.52
CA LEU A 139 -19.06 1.14 2.74
C LEU A 139 -18.98 -0.37 2.57
N VAL A 140 -17.76 -0.92 2.53
CA VAL A 140 -17.51 -2.36 2.44
C VAL A 140 -16.54 -2.81 3.53
N ARG A 141 -16.66 -4.08 3.94
CA ARG A 141 -15.74 -4.73 4.86
C ARG A 141 -14.70 -5.52 4.08
N LEU A 142 -13.44 -5.39 4.47
CA LEU A 142 -12.31 -6.13 3.93
C LEU A 142 -11.92 -7.22 4.92
N THR A 143 -11.94 -8.47 4.46
CA THR A 143 -11.55 -9.63 5.27
C THR A 143 -10.34 -10.34 4.67
N LEU A 144 -9.42 -10.82 5.47
CA LEU A 144 -8.20 -11.47 5.00
C LEU A 144 -8.50 -12.76 4.22
N THR A 145 -7.69 -13.02 3.19
CA THR A 145 -7.56 -14.35 2.60
C THR A 145 -6.67 -15.23 3.47
N ASN A 146 -6.74 -16.56 3.28
CA ASN A 146 -5.86 -17.48 4.00
C ASN A 146 -4.37 -17.16 3.71
N THR A 147 -4.04 -16.93 2.44
CA THR A 147 -2.69 -16.55 2.00
C THR A 147 -2.20 -15.27 2.68
N ALA A 148 -3.04 -14.23 2.77
CA ALA A 148 -2.65 -12.98 3.41
C ALA A 148 -2.48 -13.12 4.92
N ALA A 149 -3.39 -13.83 5.59
CA ALA A 149 -3.30 -14.11 7.03
C ALA A 149 -2.02 -14.89 7.35
N GLY A 150 -1.75 -15.97 6.60
CA GLY A 150 -0.52 -16.75 6.74
C GLY A 150 0.74 -15.93 6.50
N ALA A 151 0.77 -15.08 5.47
CA ALA A 151 1.93 -14.22 5.21
C ALA A 151 2.19 -13.22 6.36
N LEU A 152 1.15 -12.62 6.93
CA LEU A 152 1.31 -11.71 8.07
C LEU A 152 1.81 -12.45 9.32
N ASN A 153 1.20 -13.59 9.63
CA ASN A 153 1.59 -14.44 10.75
C ASN A 153 3.05 -14.88 10.65
N THR A 154 3.46 -15.43 9.50
CA THR A 154 4.84 -15.84 9.24
C THR A 154 5.83 -14.68 9.30
N THR A 155 5.47 -13.51 8.74
CA THR A 155 6.39 -12.36 8.73
C THR A 155 6.67 -11.82 10.15
N PHE A 156 5.64 -11.80 10.98
CA PHE A 156 5.71 -11.19 12.31
C PHE A 156 5.84 -12.20 13.46
N GLY A 157 5.82 -13.50 13.16
CA GLY A 157 5.88 -14.55 14.18
C GLY A 157 4.68 -14.52 15.13
N VAL A 158 3.49 -14.20 14.62
CA VAL A 158 2.24 -14.12 15.40
C VAL A 158 1.20 -15.10 14.85
N ASP A 159 0.24 -15.51 15.67
CA ASP A 159 -0.91 -16.34 15.25
C ASP A 159 -2.24 -15.58 15.39
N ALA A 160 -2.19 -14.28 15.11
CA ALA A 160 -3.29 -13.36 15.40
C ALA A 160 -4.17 -13.07 14.17
N PHE A 161 -3.68 -13.36 12.96
CA PHE A 161 -4.44 -13.19 11.72
C PHE A 161 -5.03 -14.52 11.25
N ALA A 162 -6.31 -14.52 10.87
CA ALA A 162 -7.00 -15.70 10.36
C ALA A 162 -7.74 -15.39 9.05
N GLU A 163 -8.05 -16.43 8.29
CA GLU A 163 -8.90 -16.29 7.11
C GLU A 163 -10.28 -15.72 7.51
N ASN A 164 -10.81 -14.82 6.69
CA ASN A 164 -12.06 -14.09 6.92
C ASN A 164 -12.04 -13.15 8.14
N ALA A 165 -10.92 -13.03 8.87
CA ALA A 165 -10.77 -12.00 9.89
C ALA A 165 -10.91 -10.61 9.25
N THR A 166 -11.63 -9.72 9.92
CA THR A 166 -11.87 -8.37 9.42
C THR A 166 -10.61 -7.54 9.59
N PHE A 167 -10.02 -7.12 8.48
CA PHE A 167 -8.85 -6.24 8.50
C PHE A 167 -9.26 -4.77 8.64
N GLY A 168 -10.34 -4.38 7.95
CA GLY A 168 -10.79 -3.00 7.93
C GLY A 168 -11.98 -2.76 7.02
N TYR A 169 -12.27 -1.48 6.80
CA TYR A 169 -13.43 -0.99 6.09
C TYR A 169 -13.01 -0.04 4.99
N ALA A 170 -13.54 -0.21 3.77
CA ALA A 170 -13.15 0.59 2.63
C ALA A 170 -14.30 1.45 2.09
N THR A 171 -13.95 2.65 1.66
CA THR A 171 -14.84 3.58 0.96
C THR A 171 -14.09 4.17 -0.23
N PRO A 172 -14.42 3.76 -1.47
CA PRO A 172 -13.99 4.47 -2.67
C PRO A 172 -14.60 5.87 -2.68
N ARG A 173 -13.75 6.89 -2.88
CA ARG A 173 -14.17 8.28 -3.05
C ARG A 173 -13.72 8.75 -4.44
N PRO A 174 -14.48 8.40 -5.49
CA PRO A 174 -14.22 8.94 -6.81
C PRO A 174 -14.33 10.47 -6.74
N PHE A 175 -13.38 11.18 -7.37
CA PHE A 175 -13.30 12.65 -7.37
C PHE A 175 -12.96 13.32 -6.03
N GLY A 176 -12.70 12.55 -4.96
CA GLY A 176 -12.20 13.11 -3.71
C GLY A 176 -10.78 13.65 -3.89
N ARG A 177 -10.53 14.89 -3.45
CA ARG A 177 -9.18 15.47 -3.36
C ARG A 177 -8.51 15.11 -2.03
#